data_AF-A0A520NL99-F1
#
_entry.id   AF-A0A520NL99-F1
#
_cell.length_a   1.000
_cell.length_b   1.000
_cell.length_c   1.000
_cell.angle_alpha   90.00
_cell.angle_beta   90.00
_cell.angle_gamma   90.00
#
_symmetry.space_group_name_H-M   'P 1'
#
loop_
_entity.id
_entity.type
_entity.pdbx_description
1 polymer ?
#
loop_
_entity_poly.entity_id
_entity_poly.type
_entity_poly.pdbx_seq_one_letter_code
_entity_poly.pdbx_strand_id
1 'polypeptide(L)'
;WCLTVSFTHPHDPYVARKKYWDLYADCTHLQPQVAAMPYQDQDAHSQRIFDANDWRSYEITETMVERSRRAYFANISYLDDKIGEILRVLDDTGQSANILFVSDHGDMLGERGLWFKMSFFEGSARVPLMISSSEMTPGVVDAPVSTIDVCPTLCDLAGVHMDEVAPWTTGESLVSLGQGAERHTPVMMEYAAEASYAPMVSLRMGDWKFNRCAIDPDQLFNLETDPNELNNLATRPEHKAVVAQLSAEVDSRWDLDAFDAAVRQSQACRWVVYEALRQGGYYPWDYQPLQQASERFMRNHMDLNQLEEAKRYPRGD
;
A
#
# COMPACT_ATOMS: atom_id res chain seq x y z
N TRP A 1 2.39 -18.71 -15.84
CA TRP A 1 3.21 -17.48 -15.76
C TRP A 1 2.72 -16.67 -14.58
N CYS A 2 3.52 -15.73 -14.06
CA CYS A 2 3.08 -14.73 -13.09
C CYS A 2 3.63 -13.38 -13.57
N LEU A 3 2.75 -12.39 -13.76
CA LEU A 3 3.10 -11.07 -14.25
C LEU A 3 2.61 -10.03 -13.25
N THR A 4 3.54 -9.25 -12.70
CA THR A 4 3.21 -8.09 -11.86
C THR A 4 3.19 -6.83 -12.73
N VAL A 5 2.06 -6.15 -12.77
CA VAL A 5 1.93 -4.82 -13.40
C VAL A 5 1.73 -3.80 -12.29
N SER A 6 2.81 -3.12 -11.91
CA SER A 6 2.81 -2.11 -10.86
C SER A 6 2.77 -0.71 -11.49
N PHE A 7 1.63 -0.04 -11.33
CA PHE A 7 1.46 1.35 -11.76
C PHE A 7 1.85 2.30 -10.63
N THR A 8 2.38 3.48 -11.00
CA THR A 8 2.72 4.53 -10.02
C THR A 8 1.52 5.36 -9.58
N HIS A 9 0.49 5.48 -10.42
CA HIS A 9 -0.71 6.24 -10.05
C HIS A 9 -1.54 5.44 -9.04
N PRO A 10 -2.34 6.10 -8.18
CA PRO A 10 -2.67 7.53 -8.18
C PRO A 10 -1.74 8.39 -7.30
N HIS A 11 -0.52 7.93 -6.98
CA HIS A 11 0.50 8.71 -6.25
C HIS A 11 0.63 10.11 -6.85
N ASP A 12 0.91 11.09 -5.99
CA ASP A 12 1.17 12.47 -6.39
C ASP A 12 2.40 12.55 -7.35
N PRO A 13 2.56 13.62 -8.16
CA PRO A 13 1.78 14.86 -8.19
C PRO A 13 0.32 14.68 -8.63
N TYR A 14 -0.61 15.36 -7.97
CA TYR A 14 -2.03 15.34 -8.32
C TYR A 14 -2.33 16.14 -9.59
N VAL A 15 -1.94 15.57 -10.73
CA VAL A 15 -2.15 16.11 -12.07
C VAL A 15 -2.76 15.03 -12.94
N ALA A 16 -3.90 15.32 -13.55
CA ALA A 16 -4.64 14.36 -14.36
C ALA A 16 -4.85 14.85 -15.80
N ARG A 17 -5.00 13.91 -16.73
CA ARG A 17 -5.35 14.24 -18.12
C ARG A 17 -6.79 14.76 -18.17
N LYS A 18 -7.05 15.75 -19.02
CA LYS A 18 -8.37 16.37 -19.19
C LYS A 18 -9.50 15.35 -19.40
N LYS A 19 -9.27 14.31 -20.21
CA LYS A 19 -10.22 13.20 -20.45
C LYS A 19 -10.80 12.64 -19.14
N TYR A 20 -9.96 12.39 -18.14
CA TYR A 20 -10.37 11.80 -16.87
C TYR A 20 -10.79 12.87 -15.86
N TRP A 21 -10.10 14.02 -15.85
CA TRP A 21 -10.45 15.15 -14.99
C TRP A 21 -11.91 15.60 -15.19
N ASP A 22 -12.37 15.65 -16.44
CA ASP A 22 -13.72 16.11 -16.79
C ASP A 22 -14.80 15.14 -16.28
N LEU A 23 -14.50 13.86 -16.03
CA LEU A 23 -15.44 12.88 -15.45
C LEU A 23 -15.91 13.26 -14.03
N TYR A 24 -15.13 14.11 -13.34
CA TYR A 24 -15.36 14.50 -11.96
C TYR A 24 -15.83 15.95 -11.83
N ALA A 25 -16.48 16.50 -12.87
CA ALA A 25 -17.00 17.87 -12.85
C ALA A 25 -17.98 18.12 -11.70
N ASP A 26 -18.86 17.16 -11.42
CA ASP A 26 -19.92 17.24 -10.42
C ASP A 26 -19.65 16.35 -9.19
N CYS A 27 -18.37 16.04 -8.92
CA CYS A 27 -18.00 15.19 -7.80
C CYS A 27 -18.30 15.86 -6.44
N THR A 28 -19.05 15.19 -5.59
CA THR A 28 -19.43 15.69 -4.24
C THR A 28 -18.47 15.28 -3.13
N HIS A 29 -17.42 14.51 -3.44
CA HIS A 29 -16.45 13.98 -2.46
C HIS A 29 -15.11 14.72 -2.50
N LEU A 30 -15.12 15.95 -3.03
CA LEU A 30 -13.91 16.78 -3.20
C LEU A 30 -13.44 17.45 -1.92
N GLN A 31 -14.26 17.42 -0.85
CA GLN A 31 -13.83 17.79 0.50
C GLN A 31 -13.52 16.54 1.32
N PRO A 32 -12.56 16.61 2.26
CA PRO A 32 -12.33 15.53 3.23
C PRO A 32 -13.52 15.42 4.19
N GLN A 33 -13.78 14.22 4.74
CA GLN A 33 -14.84 14.03 5.72
C GLN A 33 -14.43 14.63 7.07
N VAL A 34 -13.17 14.46 7.44
CA VAL A 34 -12.55 15.13 8.59
C VAL A 34 -11.81 16.38 8.12
N ALA A 35 -12.32 17.55 8.51
CA ALA A 35 -11.72 18.85 8.20
C ALA A 35 -10.29 18.98 8.75
N ALA A 36 -9.55 19.95 8.22
CA ALA A 36 -8.20 20.26 8.71
C ALA A 36 -8.21 20.62 10.20
N MET A 37 -7.37 19.94 10.98
CA MET A 37 -7.18 20.25 12.40
C MET A 37 -6.01 21.23 12.56
N PRO A 38 -6.11 22.22 13.47
CA PRO A 38 -5.00 23.12 13.77
C PRO A 38 -3.76 22.34 14.23
N TYR A 39 -2.56 22.82 13.86
CA TYR A 39 -1.29 22.14 14.17
C TYR A 39 -1.14 21.79 15.66
N GLN A 40 -1.53 22.68 16.56
CA GLN A 40 -1.44 22.43 18.02
C GLN A 40 -2.40 21.35 18.54
N ASP A 41 -3.45 21.03 17.77
CA ASP A 41 -4.45 20.01 18.12
C ASP A 41 -4.14 18.65 17.48
N GLN A 42 -3.12 18.58 16.61
CA GLN A 42 -2.61 17.34 16.03
C GLN A 42 -1.85 16.52 17.07
N ASP A 43 -1.85 15.19 16.93
CA ASP A 43 -0.95 14.35 17.71
C ASP A 43 0.52 14.59 17.34
N ALA A 44 1.41 14.12 18.22
CA ALA A 44 2.85 14.38 18.11
C ALA A 44 3.44 13.87 16.78
N HIS A 45 2.96 12.75 16.25
CA HIS A 45 3.45 12.24 14.98
C HIS A 45 2.89 13.03 13.79
N SER A 46 1.60 13.35 13.80
CA SER A 46 1.03 14.25 12.80
C SER A 46 1.74 15.59 12.74
N GLN A 47 2.10 16.19 13.88
CA GLN A 47 2.93 17.41 13.89
C GLN A 47 4.27 17.22 13.17
N ARG A 48 4.94 16.08 13.37
CA ARG A 48 6.19 15.75 12.64
C ARG A 48 5.96 15.56 11.14
N ILE A 49 4.83 14.98 10.72
CA ILE A 49 4.47 14.87 9.29
C ILE A 49 4.26 16.26 8.69
N PHE A 50 3.52 17.13 9.37
CA PHE A 50 3.35 18.52 8.95
C PHE A 50 4.71 19.20 8.75
N ASP A 51 5.60 19.10 9.75
CA ASP A 51 6.93 19.72 9.69
C ASP A 51 7.81 19.13 8.57
N ALA A 52 7.76 17.82 8.33
CA ALA A 52 8.47 17.16 7.23
C ALA A 52 7.97 17.60 5.85
N ASN A 53 6.69 17.98 5.74
CA ASN A 53 6.07 18.47 4.51
C ASN A 53 6.19 19.99 4.33
N ASP A 54 6.99 20.68 5.15
CA ASP A 54 7.22 22.14 5.09
C ASP A 54 5.93 22.97 5.07
N TRP A 55 4.93 22.54 5.85
CA TRP A 55 3.57 23.09 5.77
C TRP A 55 3.47 24.62 5.96
N ARG A 56 4.40 25.23 6.71
CA ARG A 56 4.41 26.67 7.00
C ARG A 56 4.75 27.52 5.78
N SER A 57 5.35 26.93 4.75
CA SER A 57 5.65 27.59 3.48
C SER A 57 4.46 27.68 2.54
N TYR A 58 3.31 27.07 2.90
CA TYR A 58 2.14 26.97 2.04
C TYR A 58 0.86 27.43 2.73
N GLU A 59 0.02 28.17 1.99
CA GLU A 59 -1.35 28.44 2.37
C GLU A 59 -2.28 27.53 1.56
N ILE A 60 -2.72 26.43 2.16
CA ILE A 60 -3.58 25.43 1.49
C ILE A 60 -5.04 25.89 1.57
N THR A 61 -5.59 26.29 0.43
CA THR A 61 -6.99 26.72 0.31
C THR A 61 -7.92 25.53 0.02
N GLU A 62 -9.20 25.68 0.34
CA GLU A 62 -10.25 24.68 0.04
C GLU A 62 -10.25 24.26 -1.44
N THR A 63 -10.13 25.23 -2.36
CA THR A 63 -10.04 24.95 -3.81
C THR A 63 -8.80 24.13 -4.19
N MET A 64 -7.67 24.29 -3.48
CA MET A 64 -6.49 23.44 -3.71
C MET A 64 -6.74 22.00 -3.27
N VAL A 65 -7.44 21.80 -2.15
CA VAL A 65 -7.87 20.47 -1.68
C VAL A 65 -8.78 19.81 -2.72
N GLU A 66 -9.81 20.52 -3.18
CA GLU A 66 -10.75 20.00 -4.20
C GLU A 66 -10.04 19.59 -5.47
N ARG A 67 -9.12 20.43 -5.97
CA ARG A 67 -8.39 20.16 -7.20
C ARG A 67 -7.47 18.95 -7.05
N SER A 68 -6.82 18.81 -5.91
CA SER A 68 -5.92 17.70 -5.62
C SER A 68 -6.70 16.38 -5.58
N ARG A 69 -7.80 16.33 -4.82
CA ARG A 69 -8.68 15.15 -4.73
C ARG A 69 -9.33 14.82 -6.07
N ARG A 70 -9.75 15.83 -6.84
CA ARG A 70 -10.28 15.63 -8.20
C ARG A 70 -9.25 15.01 -9.14
N ALA A 71 -8.01 15.47 -9.11
CA ALA A 71 -6.94 14.88 -9.93
C ALA A 71 -6.60 13.45 -9.48
N TYR A 72 -6.57 13.21 -8.17
CA TYR A 72 -6.38 11.87 -7.61
C TYR A 72 -7.47 10.91 -8.10
N PHE A 73 -8.75 11.25 -7.97
CA PHE A 73 -9.85 10.42 -8.47
C PHE A 73 -9.82 10.24 -10.00
N ALA A 74 -9.50 11.30 -10.74
CA ALA A 74 -9.30 11.21 -12.19
C ALA A 74 -8.17 10.23 -12.57
N ASN A 75 -7.10 10.17 -11.79
CA ASN A 75 -6.02 9.22 -12.00
C ASN A 75 -6.40 7.79 -11.63
N ILE A 76 -7.40 7.58 -10.75
CA ILE A 76 -8.02 6.25 -10.56
C ILE A 76 -8.77 5.84 -11.83
N SER A 77 -9.57 6.70 -12.46
CA SER A 77 -10.21 6.36 -13.76
C SER A 77 -9.18 6.10 -14.87
N TYR A 78 -8.04 6.79 -14.85
CA TYR A 78 -6.94 6.50 -15.77
C TYR A 78 -6.40 5.07 -15.56
N LEU A 79 -6.24 4.63 -14.31
CA LEU A 79 -5.81 3.26 -14.01
C LEU A 79 -6.89 2.23 -14.36
N ASP A 80 -8.15 2.53 -14.11
CA ASP A 80 -9.27 1.65 -14.48
C ASP A 80 -9.28 1.36 -15.99
N ASP A 81 -9.08 2.39 -16.82
CA ASP A 81 -8.89 2.24 -18.26
C ASP A 81 -7.71 1.30 -18.61
N LYS A 82 -6.59 1.37 -17.86
CA LYS A 82 -5.39 0.53 -18.07
C LYS A 82 -5.63 -0.92 -17.63
N ILE A 83 -6.36 -1.12 -16.55
CA ILE A 83 -6.77 -2.45 -16.08
C ILE A 83 -7.70 -3.08 -17.11
N GLY A 84 -8.67 -2.32 -17.63
CA GLY A 84 -9.56 -2.78 -18.71
C GLY A 84 -8.81 -3.19 -19.98
N GLU A 85 -7.70 -2.52 -20.34
CA GLU A 85 -6.82 -2.94 -21.44
C GLU A 85 -6.16 -4.31 -21.17
N ILE A 86 -5.69 -4.55 -19.94
CA ILE A 86 -5.06 -5.83 -19.56
C ILE A 86 -6.09 -6.96 -19.58
N LEU A 87 -7.26 -6.74 -18.98
CA LEU A 87 -8.34 -7.73 -18.94
C LEU A 87 -8.81 -8.10 -20.35
N ARG A 88 -8.96 -7.10 -21.23
CA ARG A 88 -9.30 -7.34 -22.64
C ARG A 88 -8.25 -8.21 -23.35
N VAL A 89 -6.97 -8.03 -23.07
CA VAL A 89 -5.92 -8.89 -23.65
C VAL A 89 -6.05 -10.33 -23.16
N LEU A 90 -6.40 -10.56 -21.89
CA LEU A 90 -6.64 -11.92 -21.38
C LEU A 90 -7.82 -12.57 -22.12
N ASP A 91 -8.91 -11.84 -22.28
CA ASP A 91 -10.11 -12.30 -23.00
C ASP A 91 -9.81 -12.58 -24.49
N ASP A 92 -9.21 -11.61 -25.20
CA ASP A 92 -8.88 -11.71 -26.63
C ASP A 92 -7.89 -12.85 -26.93
N THR A 93 -7.04 -13.21 -25.95
CA THR A 93 -6.10 -14.33 -26.07
C THR A 93 -6.62 -15.65 -25.48
N GLY A 94 -7.84 -15.65 -24.94
CA GLY A 94 -8.45 -16.83 -24.32
C GLY A 94 -7.68 -17.35 -23.09
N GLN A 95 -6.93 -16.49 -22.40
CA GLN A 95 -6.14 -16.86 -21.24
C GLN A 95 -6.95 -16.69 -19.95
N SER A 96 -6.98 -17.74 -19.13
CA SER A 96 -7.47 -17.66 -17.75
C SER A 96 -6.30 -17.41 -16.80
N ALA A 97 -6.53 -16.55 -15.81
CA ALA A 97 -5.55 -16.24 -14.77
C ALA A 97 -6.26 -15.89 -13.45
N ASN A 98 -5.63 -16.21 -12.33
CA ASN A 98 -5.96 -15.59 -11.06
C ASN A 98 -5.52 -14.11 -11.12
N ILE A 99 -6.40 -13.19 -10.74
CA ILE A 99 -6.13 -11.75 -10.78
C ILE A 99 -6.13 -11.21 -9.35
N LEU A 100 -5.05 -10.54 -8.97
CA LEU A 100 -4.92 -9.86 -7.68
C LEU A 100 -4.71 -8.36 -7.92
N PHE A 101 -5.52 -7.54 -7.26
CA PHE A 101 -5.37 -6.09 -7.23
C PHE A 101 -5.02 -5.66 -5.80
N VAL A 102 -3.93 -4.89 -5.66
CA VAL A 102 -3.43 -4.42 -4.36
C VAL A 102 -2.70 -3.09 -4.53
N SER A 103 -2.63 -2.30 -3.44
CA SER A 103 -1.78 -1.11 -3.33
C SER A 103 -0.77 -1.29 -2.20
N ASP A 104 0.34 -0.56 -2.24
CA ASP A 104 1.38 -0.57 -1.23
C ASP A 104 0.99 0.20 0.04
N HIS A 105 0.42 1.40 -0.10
CA HIS A 105 -0.17 2.20 0.97
C HIS A 105 -1.31 3.08 0.44
N GLY A 106 -1.99 3.76 1.36
CA GLY A 106 -3.05 4.74 1.06
C GLY A 106 -2.55 6.18 0.95
N ASP A 107 -3.49 7.11 0.95
CA ASP A 107 -3.25 8.57 0.98
C ASP A 107 -4.32 9.25 1.85
N MET A 108 -3.91 10.13 2.76
CA MET A 108 -4.80 10.92 3.62
C MET A 108 -5.67 11.91 2.85
N LEU A 109 -5.25 12.35 1.66
CA LEU A 109 -6.02 13.21 0.76
C LEU A 109 -6.66 14.44 1.42
N GLY A 110 -5.95 15.08 2.35
CA GLY A 110 -6.39 16.27 3.07
C GLY A 110 -7.22 15.98 4.33
N GLU A 111 -7.56 14.72 4.63
CA GLU A 111 -8.22 14.36 5.88
C GLU A 111 -7.39 14.78 7.09
N ARG A 112 -8.04 15.40 8.07
CA ARG A 112 -7.38 15.98 9.27
C ARG A 112 -6.36 17.08 8.91
N GLY A 113 -6.28 17.49 7.64
CA GLY A 113 -5.25 18.38 7.10
C GLY A 113 -3.96 17.66 6.68
N LEU A 114 -3.89 16.34 6.83
CA LEU A 114 -2.76 15.52 6.43
C LEU A 114 -2.87 15.12 4.96
N TRP A 115 -1.73 14.94 4.31
CA TRP A 115 -1.61 14.48 2.93
C TRP A 115 -0.61 13.35 2.83
N PHE A 116 -0.71 12.55 1.77
CA PHE A 116 0.16 11.40 1.52
C PHE A 116 -0.03 10.32 2.59
N LYS A 117 1.06 9.70 3.01
CA LYS A 117 1.14 8.47 3.80
C LYS A 117 1.83 8.74 5.14
N MET A 118 2.65 7.80 5.59
CA MET A 118 3.53 7.90 6.78
C MET A 118 2.80 7.80 8.12
N SER A 119 1.48 7.62 8.17
CA SER A 119 0.74 7.43 9.43
C SER A 119 -0.10 6.15 9.41
N PHE A 120 -0.55 5.72 10.60
CA PHE A 120 -1.42 4.56 10.75
C PHE A 120 -2.93 4.90 10.68
N PHE A 121 -3.29 6.15 10.36
CA PHE A 121 -4.69 6.53 10.13
C PHE A 121 -5.26 5.80 8.90
N GLU A 122 -6.57 5.54 8.90
CA GLU A 122 -7.25 4.71 7.89
C GLU A 122 -6.92 5.14 6.46
N GLY A 123 -6.92 6.44 6.15
CA GLY A 123 -6.63 6.95 4.81
C GLY A 123 -5.22 6.59 4.31
N SER A 124 -4.22 6.56 5.20
CA SER A 124 -2.82 6.27 4.88
C SER A 124 -2.50 4.77 4.95
N ALA A 125 -3.08 4.05 5.92
CA ALA A 125 -2.74 2.65 6.18
C ALA A 125 -3.61 1.64 5.43
N ARG A 126 -4.87 1.97 5.13
CA ARG A 126 -5.80 1.04 4.50
C ARG A 126 -5.63 1.05 2.99
N VAL A 127 -5.45 -0.14 2.41
CA VAL A 127 -5.31 -0.35 0.96
C VAL A 127 -6.36 -1.32 0.44
N PRO A 128 -6.78 -1.19 -0.83
CA PRO A 128 -7.60 -2.21 -1.46
C PRO A 128 -6.81 -3.51 -1.64
N LEU A 129 -7.47 -4.65 -1.43
CA LEU A 129 -6.99 -5.98 -1.80
C LEU A 129 -8.18 -6.77 -2.39
N MET A 130 -8.09 -7.16 -3.65
CA MET A 130 -9.09 -7.97 -4.33
C MET A 130 -8.43 -9.17 -5.00
N ILE A 131 -9.05 -10.34 -4.91
CA ILE A 131 -8.57 -11.56 -5.54
C ILE A 131 -9.74 -12.18 -6.33
N SER A 132 -9.52 -12.37 -7.62
CA SER A 132 -10.40 -13.13 -8.51
C SER A 132 -9.72 -14.46 -8.82
N SER A 133 -10.30 -15.54 -8.31
CA SER A 133 -9.82 -16.90 -8.51
C SER A 133 -11.00 -17.88 -8.52
N SER A 134 -10.89 -18.96 -9.28
CA SER A 134 -11.87 -20.06 -9.26
C SER A 134 -11.91 -20.82 -7.93
N GLU A 135 -10.91 -20.64 -7.07
CA GLU A 135 -10.81 -21.30 -5.76
C GLU A 135 -11.49 -20.51 -4.63
N MET A 136 -11.96 -19.30 -4.90
CA MET A 136 -12.57 -18.40 -3.93
C MET A 136 -14.00 -18.03 -4.33
N THR A 137 -14.85 -17.74 -3.34
CA THR A 137 -16.22 -17.27 -3.59
C THR A 137 -16.24 -15.75 -3.69
N PRO A 138 -16.89 -15.15 -4.72
CA PRO A 138 -17.06 -13.71 -4.78
C PRO A 138 -17.83 -13.20 -3.55
N GLY A 139 -17.27 -12.20 -2.86
CA GLY A 139 -17.87 -11.63 -1.66
C GLY A 139 -17.01 -10.53 -1.05
N VAL A 140 -17.56 -9.86 -0.06
CA VAL A 140 -16.83 -8.90 0.78
C VAL A 140 -16.36 -9.63 2.04
N VAL A 141 -15.11 -9.39 2.42
CA VAL A 141 -14.51 -9.91 3.64
C VAL A 141 -14.20 -8.72 4.55
N ASP A 142 -14.87 -8.64 5.69
CA ASP A 142 -14.71 -7.55 6.66
C ASP A 142 -13.56 -7.79 7.65
N ALA A 143 -13.11 -9.05 7.78
CA ALA A 143 -11.99 -9.40 8.65
C ALA A 143 -10.73 -8.63 8.23
N PRO A 144 -9.99 -7.98 9.18
CA PRO A 144 -8.76 -7.28 8.83
C PRO A 144 -7.74 -8.20 8.17
N VAL A 145 -7.16 -7.71 7.06
CA VAL A 145 -6.07 -8.39 6.36
C VAL A 145 -4.90 -7.46 6.08
N SER A 146 -3.75 -8.02 5.71
CA SER A 146 -2.50 -7.29 5.50
C SER A 146 -1.88 -7.61 4.14
N THR A 147 -1.09 -6.68 3.61
CA THR A 147 -0.32 -6.88 2.38
C THR A 147 0.73 -7.99 2.52
N ILE A 148 1.16 -8.31 3.75
CA ILE A 148 2.07 -9.45 4.01
C ILE A 148 1.42 -10.81 3.72
N ASP A 149 0.09 -10.87 3.66
CA ASP A 149 -0.67 -12.09 3.34
C ASP A 149 -0.64 -12.40 1.83
N VAL A 150 -0.24 -11.45 0.97
CA VAL A 150 -0.24 -11.61 -0.49
C VAL A 150 0.72 -12.71 -0.92
N CYS A 151 1.94 -12.75 -0.37
CA CYS A 151 2.94 -13.76 -0.76
C CYS A 151 2.48 -15.20 -0.46
N PRO A 152 2.09 -15.57 0.78
CA PRO A 152 1.60 -16.92 1.04
C PRO A 152 0.31 -17.25 0.27
N THR A 153 -0.59 -16.28 0.06
CA THR A 153 -1.80 -16.49 -0.75
C THR A 153 -1.48 -16.81 -2.22
N LEU A 154 -0.52 -16.11 -2.84
CA LEU A 154 -0.11 -16.40 -4.22
C LEU A 154 0.58 -17.75 -4.34
N CYS A 155 1.36 -18.16 -3.33
CA CYS A 155 1.96 -19.49 -3.29
C CYS A 155 0.89 -20.60 -3.16
N ASP A 156 -0.12 -20.38 -2.33
CA ASP A 156 -1.23 -21.32 -2.12
C ASP A 156 -2.05 -21.50 -3.42
N LEU A 157 -2.44 -20.40 -4.06
CA LEU A 157 -3.10 -20.40 -5.37
C LEU A 157 -2.24 -20.98 -6.51
N ALA A 158 -0.92 -21.09 -6.31
CA ALA A 158 0.00 -21.73 -7.25
C ALA A 158 0.19 -23.23 -6.95
N GLY A 159 -0.44 -23.76 -5.91
CA GLY A 159 -0.34 -25.16 -5.47
C GLY A 159 0.95 -25.50 -4.73
N VAL A 160 1.67 -24.51 -4.19
CA VAL A 160 2.86 -24.75 -3.36
C VAL A 160 2.44 -25.23 -1.98
N HIS A 161 3.13 -26.22 -1.43
CA HIS A 161 2.86 -26.67 -0.06
C HIS A 161 3.21 -25.57 0.96
N MET A 162 2.25 -25.22 1.84
CA MET A 162 2.45 -24.14 2.81
C MET A 162 3.58 -24.39 3.82
N ASP A 163 3.95 -25.64 4.08
CA ASP A 163 5.12 -25.97 4.91
C ASP A 163 6.45 -25.47 4.31
N GLU A 164 6.52 -25.32 2.98
CA GLU A 164 7.69 -24.76 2.28
C GLU A 164 7.73 -23.22 2.35
N VAL A 165 6.58 -22.59 2.57
CA VAL A 165 6.40 -21.13 2.53
C VAL A 165 6.45 -20.52 3.92
N ALA A 166 5.78 -21.14 4.90
CA ALA A 166 5.60 -20.64 6.26
C ALA A 166 6.91 -20.19 6.96
N PRO A 167 8.07 -20.85 6.79
CA PRO A 167 9.32 -20.38 7.40
C PRO A 167 9.83 -19.03 6.86
N TRP A 168 9.32 -18.56 5.73
CA TRP A 168 9.77 -17.35 5.03
C TRP A 168 8.77 -16.20 5.07
N THR A 169 7.58 -16.42 5.64
CA THR A 169 6.49 -15.44 5.64
C THR A 169 5.95 -15.23 7.05
N THR A 170 5.56 -13.99 7.37
CA THR A 170 4.87 -13.65 8.62
C THR A 170 3.35 -13.50 8.45
N GLY A 171 2.87 -13.38 7.21
CA GLY A 171 1.46 -13.43 6.87
C GLY A 171 0.91 -14.85 6.75
N GLU A 172 -0.39 -14.95 6.45
CA GLU A 172 -1.07 -16.23 6.22
C GLU A 172 -1.84 -16.23 4.90
N SER A 173 -2.11 -17.40 4.33
CA SER A 173 -2.88 -17.50 3.09
C SER A 173 -4.34 -17.06 3.32
N LEU A 174 -4.86 -16.24 2.40
CA LEU A 174 -6.25 -15.79 2.38
C LEU A 174 -7.18 -16.72 1.59
N VAL A 175 -6.68 -17.84 1.03
CA VAL A 175 -7.51 -18.79 0.27
C VAL A 175 -8.64 -19.35 1.12
N SER A 176 -8.34 -19.82 2.34
CA SER A 176 -9.35 -20.32 3.28
C SER A 176 -10.36 -19.25 3.67
N LEU A 177 -9.91 -18.02 3.87
CA LEU A 177 -10.77 -16.86 4.15
C LEU A 177 -11.72 -16.58 2.96
N GLY A 178 -11.21 -16.65 1.73
CA GLY A 178 -12.01 -16.56 0.50
C GLY A 178 -12.97 -17.73 0.26
N GLN A 179 -12.85 -18.80 1.05
CA GLN A 179 -13.75 -19.96 1.08
C GLN A 179 -14.73 -19.92 2.27
N GLY A 180 -14.71 -18.84 3.06
CA GLY A 180 -15.63 -18.62 4.17
C GLY A 180 -15.10 -19.05 5.54
N ALA A 181 -13.81 -19.35 5.68
CA ALA A 181 -13.19 -19.55 7.00
C ALA A 181 -13.07 -18.22 7.76
N GLU A 182 -13.02 -18.29 9.09
CA GLU A 182 -12.74 -17.12 9.92
C GLU A 182 -11.24 -16.88 10.07
N ARG A 183 -10.88 -15.61 10.27
CA ARG A 183 -9.51 -15.18 10.56
C ARG A 183 -9.45 -14.51 11.93
N HIS A 184 -8.42 -14.84 12.70
CA HIS A 184 -8.20 -14.27 14.04
C HIS A 184 -6.82 -13.61 14.21
N THR A 185 -5.92 -13.80 13.27
CA THR A 185 -4.58 -13.20 13.32
C THR A 185 -4.68 -11.68 13.21
N PRO A 186 -4.04 -10.92 14.11
CA PRO A 186 -4.06 -9.47 14.04
C PRO A 186 -3.20 -8.96 12.88
N VAL A 187 -3.58 -7.81 12.32
CA VAL A 187 -2.78 -7.09 11.34
C VAL A 187 -1.75 -6.23 12.08
N MET A 188 -0.49 -6.37 11.66
CA MET A 188 0.67 -5.71 12.25
C MET A 188 1.26 -4.73 11.25
N MET A 189 1.58 -3.52 11.69
CA MET A 189 2.14 -2.45 10.86
C MET A 189 3.34 -1.80 11.56
N GLU A 190 4.32 -1.38 10.77
CA GLU A 190 5.55 -0.76 11.26
C GLU A 190 5.88 0.48 10.43
N TYR A 191 6.45 1.50 11.06
CA TYR A 191 6.93 2.70 10.38
C TYR A 191 8.20 3.24 11.05
N ALA A 192 9.29 3.38 10.27
CA ALA A 192 10.59 3.84 10.77
C ALA A 192 11.36 4.67 9.72
N ALA A 193 10.64 5.51 8.98
CA ALA A 193 11.18 6.35 7.91
C ALA A 193 11.09 7.85 8.27
N GLU A 194 10.99 8.73 7.28
CA GLU A 194 10.87 10.19 7.49
C GLU A 194 9.68 10.58 8.39
N ALA A 195 9.73 11.75 9.03
CA ALA A 195 8.75 12.19 10.04
C ALA A 195 8.62 11.32 11.30
N SER A 196 9.41 10.25 11.43
CA SER A 196 9.57 9.47 12.67
C SER A 196 10.95 9.74 13.29
N TYR A 197 11.00 9.95 14.61
CA TYR A 197 12.26 10.10 15.36
C TYR A 197 12.64 8.84 16.17
N ALA A 198 11.67 7.93 16.31
CA ALA A 198 11.79 6.57 16.82
C ALA A 198 10.79 5.68 16.03
N PRO A 199 11.01 4.37 15.93
CA PRO A 199 10.07 3.46 15.27
C PRO A 199 8.67 3.51 15.88
N MET A 200 7.68 3.37 15.02
CA MET A 200 6.27 3.30 15.37
C MET A 200 5.72 1.95 14.95
N VAL A 201 4.83 1.39 15.76
CA VAL A 201 4.15 0.13 15.48
C VAL A 201 2.64 0.29 15.67
N SER A 202 1.87 -0.50 14.94
CA SER A 202 0.41 -0.53 15.08
C SER A 202 -0.12 -1.96 14.98
N LEU A 203 -1.13 -2.24 15.80
CA LEU A 203 -1.83 -3.51 15.87
C LEU A 203 -3.32 -3.29 15.61
N ARG A 204 -3.83 -3.94 14.57
CA ARG A 204 -5.24 -3.92 14.17
C ARG A 204 -5.86 -5.29 14.45
N MET A 205 -6.78 -5.37 15.41
CA MET A 205 -7.38 -6.63 15.87
C MET A 205 -8.87 -6.43 16.20
N GLY A 206 -9.76 -7.22 15.60
CA GLY A 206 -11.21 -7.11 15.81
C GLY A 206 -11.76 -5.77 15.29
N ASP A 207 -12.24 -4.90 16.18
CA ASP A 207 -12.62 -3.50 15.85
C ASP A 207 -11.57 -2.49 16.30
N TRP A 208 -10.50 -2.94 16.95
CA TRP A 208 -9.52 -2.07 17.58
C TRP A 208 -8.32 -1.81 16.68
N LYS A 209 -7.80 -0.59 16.77
CA LYS A 209 -6.48 -0.21 16.26
C LYS A 209 -5.70 0.48 17.37
N PHE A 210 -4.51 -0.03 17.65
CA PHE A 210 -3.63 0.46 18.71
C PHE A 210 -2.26 0.83 18.14
N ASN A 211 -1.86 2.09 18.32
CA ASN A 211 -0.60 2.61 17.82
C ASN A 211 0.32 2.92 19.01
N ARG A 212 1.59 2.53 18.88
CA ARG A 212 2.63 2.77 19.89
C ARG A 212 3.89 3.34 19.26
N CYS A 213 4.48 4.28 19.98
CA CYS A 213 5.78 4.86 19.69
C CYS A 213 6.42 5.23 21.04
N ALA A 214 7.70 4.93 21.25
CA ALA A 214 8.35 5.15 22.54
C ALA A 214 8.38 6.63 22.98
N ILE A 215 8.22 7.57 22.05
CA ILE A 215 8.30 9.02 22.29
C ILE A 215 6.94 9.73 22.20
N ASP A 216 5.86 9.01 21.89
CA ASP A 216 4.52 9.59 21.75
C ASP A 216 3.52 8.94 22.72
N PRO A 217 2.43 9.63 23.08
CA PRO A 217 1.31 8.98 23.73
C PRO A 217 0.74 7.85 22.86
N ASP A 218 0.45 6.70 23.48
CA ASP A 218 -0.27 5.61 22.81
C ASP A 218 -1.62 6.12 22.24
N GLN A 219 -2.03 5.54 21.13
CA GLN A 219 -3.33 5.80 20.52
C GLN A 219 -4.16 4.52 20.48
N LEU A 220 -5.43 4.61 20.86
CA LEU A 220 -6.39 3.52 20.75
C LEU A 220 -7.67 4.03 20.09
N PHE A 221 -8.13 3.35 19.05
CA PHE A 221 -9.38 3.65 18.36
C PHE A 221 -10.22 2.39 18.23
N ASN A 222 -11.55 2.54 18.36
CA ASN A 222 -12.53 1.53 18.00
C ASN A 222 -13.12 1.93 16.64
N LEU A 223 -12.77 1.21 15.57
CA LEU A 223 -13.11 1.58 14.20
C LEU A 223 -14.56 1.25 13.82
N GLU A 224 -15.25 0.40 14.58
CA GLU A 224 -16.69 0.17 14.42
C GLU A 224 -17.50 1.41 14.81
N THR A 225 -17.14 2.03 15.94
CA THR A 225 -17.87 3.17 16.52
C THR A 225 -17.27 4.53 16.20
N ASP A 226 -15.98 4.58 15.85
CA ASP A 226 -15.23 5.78 15.47
C ASP A 226 -14.37 5.52 14.21
N PRO A 227 -14.99 5.36 13.02
CA PRO A 227 -14.28 5.02 11.78
C PRO A 227 -13.32 6.11 11.30
N ASN A 228 -13.43 7.33 11.85
CA ASN A 228 -12.61 8.49 11.52
C ASN A 228 -11.52 8.77 12.56
N GLU A 229 -11.41 7.94 13.60
CA GLU A 229 -10.35 7.99 14.61
C GLU A 229 -10.23 9.36 15.29
N LEU A 230 -11.37 9.95 15.65
CA LEU A 230 -11.44 11.29 16.24
C LEU A 230 -11.22 11.26 17.75
N ASN A 231 -11.45 10.12 18.39
CA ASN A 231 -11.42 9.96 19.84
C ASN A 231 -10.33 8.98 20.25
N ASN A 232 -9.18 9.49 20.70
CA ASN A 232 -8.17 8.61 21.30
C ASN A 232 -8.68 8.07 22.65
N LEU A 233 -8.83 6.74 22.72
CA LEU A 233 -9.34 6.01 23.88
C LEU A 233 -8.25 5.53 24.85
N ALA A 234 -6.97 5.71 24.51
CA ALA A 234 -5.85 5.09 25.24
C ALA A 234 -5.77 5.53 26.72
N THR A 235 -6.20 6.76 27.04
CA THR A 235 -6.17 7.28 28.42
C THR A 235 -7.51 7.17 29.15
N ARG A 236 -8.54 6.58 28.52
CA ARG A 236 -9.90 6.48 29.08
C ARG A 236 -9.97 5.32 30.09
N PRO A 237 -10.38 5.56 31.35
CA PRO A 237 -10.41 4.51 32.39
C PRO A 237 -11.18 3.25 32.00
N GLU A 238 -12.27 3.40 31.26
CA GLU A 238 -13.14 2.33 30.77
C GLU A 238 -12.46 1.39 29.75
N HIS A 239 -11.40 1.85 29.07
CA HIS A 239 -10.68 1.07 28.06
C HIS A 239 -9.34 0.51 28.55
N LYS A 240 -9.01 0.67 29.84
CA LYS A 240 -7.74 0.20 30.43
C LYS A 240 -7.43 -1.28 30.19
N ALA A 241 -8.45 -2.14 30.24
CA ALA A 241 -8.28 -3.57 30.00
C ALA A 241 -7.86 -3.87 28.55
N VAL A 242 -8.48 -3.19 27.59
CA VAL A 242 -8.16 -3.31 26.15
C VAL A 242 -6.76 -2.79 25.87
N VAL A 243 -6.40 -1.63 26.43
CA VAL A 243 -5.04 -1.07 26.31
C VAL A 243 -4.01 -2.05 26.87
N ALA A 244 -4.24 -2.62 28.05
CA ALA A 244 -3.32 -3.57 28.67
C ALA A 244 -3.14 -4.84 27.82
N GLN A 245 -4.23 -5.36 27.25
CA GLN A 245 -4.18 -6.51 26.35
C GLN A 245 -3.37 -6.21 25.08
N LEU A 246 -3.71 -5.13 24.36
CA LEU A 246 -3.03 -4.78 23.10
C LEU A 246 -1.57 -4.36 23.34
N SER A 247 -1.28 -3.75 24.49
CA SER A 247 0.08 -3.47 24.93
C SER A 247 0.89 -4.75 25.08
N ALA A 248 0.35 -5.77 25.77
CA ALA A 248 1.04 -7.05 25.93
C ALA A 248 1.25 -7.77 24.59
N GLU A 249 0.28 -7.68 23.67
CA GLU A 249 0.45 -8.21 22.30
C GLU A 249 1.60 -7.49 21.57
N VAL A 250 1.68 -6.15 21.66
CA VAL A 250 2.79 -5.38 21.09
C VAL A 250 4.13 -5.78 21.72
N ASP A 251 4.22 -5.79 23.06
CA ASP A 251 5.47 -6.07 23.77
C ASP A 251 5.96 -7.51 23.57
N SER A 252 5.06 -8.45 23.24
CA SER A 252 5.43 -9.83 22.88
C SER A 252 6.03 -9.99 21.48
N ARG A 253 5.84 -9.00 20.60
CA ARG A 253 6.24 -9.04 19.18
C ARG A 253 7.39 -8.11 18.87
N TRP A 254 7.45 -6.96 19.54
CA TRP A 254 8.43 -5.92 19.28
C TRP A 254 9.28 -5.62 20.50
N ASP A 255 10.59 -5.68 20.31
CA ASP A 255 11.56 -4.97 21.15
C ASP A 255 11.85 -3.62 20.47
N LEU A 256 11.17 -2.56 20.93
CA LEU A 256 11.25 -1.24 20.30
C LEU A 256 12.64 -0.59 20.46
N ASP A 257 13.38 -0.92 21.53
CA ASP A 257 14.73 -0.42 21.73
C ASP A 257 15.70 -1.09 20.75
N ALA A 258 15.59 -2.41 20.58
CA ALA A 258 16.36 -3.14 19.57
C ALA A 258 16.01 -2.70 18.15
N PHE A 259 14.73 -2.43 17.86
CA PHE A 259 14.28 -1.90 16.57
C PHE A 259 14.90 -0.51 16.30
N ASP A 260 14.82 0.42 17.24
CA ASP A 260 15.42 1.75 17.10
C ASP A 260 16.94 1.66 16.85
N ALA A 261 17.64 0.82 17.62
CA ALA A 261 19.08 0.59 17.45
C ALA A 261 19.43 0.06 16.04
N ALA A 262 18.65 -0.90 15.52
CA ALA A 262 18.83 -1.46 14.19
C ALA A 262 18.59 -0.41 13.08
N VAL A 263 17.56 0.42 13.22
CA VAL A 263 17.26 1.51 12.29
C VAL A 263 18.40 2.53 12.25
N ARG A 264 18.89 2.96 13.42
CA ARG A 264 20.01 3.90 13.53
C ARG A 264 21.30 3.34 12.92
N GLN A 265 21.59 2.06 13.17
CA GLN A 265 22.74 1.39 12.57
C GLN A 265 22.62 1.37 11.03
N SER A 266 21.45 0.97 10.50
CA SER A 266 21.18 0.93 9.06
C SER A 266 21.34 2.31 8.40
N GLN A 267 20.82 3.36 9.03
CA GLN A 267 20.96 4.75 8.54
C GLN A 267 22.42 5.19 8.55
N ALA A 268 23.14 5.02 9.66
CA ALA A 268 24.53 5.44 9.79
C ALA A 268 25.45 4.73 8.77
N CYS A 269 25.28 3.42 8.57
CA CYS A 269 26.01 2.66 7.57
C CYS A 269 25.77 3.21 6.15
N ARG A 270 24.51 3.48 5.80
CA ARG A 270 24.17 4.01 4.46
C ARG A 270 24.73 5.41 4.24
N TRP A 271 24.77 6.28 5.24
CA TRP A 271 25.37 7.61 5.10
C TRP A 271 26.86 7.54 4.75
N VAL A 272 27.62 6.71 5.45
CA VAL A 272 29.05 6.50 5.16
C VAL A 272 29.26 5.98 3.74
N VAL A 273 28.48 4.98 3.33
CA VAL A 273 28.60 4.37 2.00
C VAL A 273 28.15 5.35 0.90
N TYR A 274 27.02 6.02 1.08
CA TYR A 274 26.44 6.88 0.06
C TYR A 274 27.28 8.13 -0.21
N GLU A 275 27.92 8.71 0.82
CA GLU A 275 28.87 9.80 0.65
C GLU A 275 30.02 9.39 -0.29
N ALA A 276 30.59 8.19 -0.09
CA ALA A 276 31.65 7.66 -0.95
C ALA A 276 31.15 7.35 -2.38
N LEU A 277 29.96 6.73 -2.52
CA LEU A 277 29.37 6.39 -3.82
C LEU A 277 29.06 7.61 -4.70
N ARG A 278 28.96 8.81 -4.11
CA ARG A 278 28.70 10.06 -4.82
C ARG A 278 29.95 10.85 -5.19
N GLN A 279 31.15 10.34 -4.87
CA GLN A 279 32.42 10.93 -5.30
C GLN A 279 32.95 10.27 -6.59
N GLY A 280 33.46 11.06 -7.53
CA GLY A 280 34.06 10.55 -8.76
C GLY A 280 33.04 10.08 -9.80
N GLY A 281 33.34 8.96 -10.47
CA GLY A 281 32.45 8.37 -11.47
C GLY A 281 31.29 7.62 -10.81
N TYR A 282 30.08 8.16 -10.93
CA TYR A 282 28.88 7.51 -10.41
C TYR A 282 28.52 6.25 -11.21
N TYR A 283 28.25 5.15 -10.51
CA TYR A 283 27.75 3.91 -11.10
C TYR A 283 26.26 3.75 -10.75
N PRO A 284 25.33 3.90 -11.71
CA PRO A 284 23.90 3.75 -11.46
C PRO A 284 23.53 2.30 -11.18
N TRP A 285 22.53 2.10 -10.32
CA TRP A 285 21.89 0.79 -10.08
C TRP A 285 20.52 0.66 -10.74
N ASP A 286 20.14 1.63 -11.57
CA ASP A 286 18.88 1.63 -12.30
C ASP A 286 18.77 0.39 -13.19
N TYR A 287 17.64 -0.31 -13.10
CA TYR A 287 17.41 -1.48 -13.93
C TYR A 287 17.33 -1.09 -15.41
N GLN A 288 18.18 -1.69 -16.23
CA GLN A 288 18.16 -1.50 -17.68
C GLN A 288 17.39 -2.65 -18.34
N PRO A 289 16.14 -2.44 -18.78
CA PRO A 289 15.40 -3.49 -19.49
C PRO A 289 16.11 -3.83 -20.79
N LEU A 290 16.25 -5.13 -21.05
CA LEU A 290 16.90 -5.64 -22.25
C LEU A 290 15.96 -6.57 -23.01
N GLN A 291 15.67 -6.19 -24.26
CA GLN A 291 15.11 -7.09 -25.25
C GLN A 291 16.07 -7.11 -26.43
N GLN A 292 16.85 -8.20 -26.57
CA GLN A 292 17.94 -8.27 -27.54
C GLN A 292 17.41 -8.11 -28.97
N ALA A 293 17.73 -6.99 -29.59
CA ALA A 293 17.25 -6.68 -30.93
C ALA A 293 17.68 -7.75 -31.93
N SER A 294 18.88 -8.33 -31.82
CA SER A 294 19.34 -9.41 -32.71
C SER A 294 18.42 -10.64 -32.73
N GLU A 295 17.60 -10.85 -31.70
CA GLU A 295 16.73 -12.02 -31.53
C GLU A 295 15.24 -11.73 -31.69
N ARG A 296 14.84 -10.49 -32.04
CA ARG A 296 13.43 -10.10 -32.21
C ARG A 296 13.02 -10.06 -33.68
N PHE A 297 11.79 -10.48 -33.98
CA PHE A 297 11.23 -10.46 -35.34
C PHE A 297 12.08 -11.27 -36.34
N MET A 298 11.89 -11.06 -37.64
CA MET A 298 12.57 -11.84 -38.67
C MET A 298 14.08 -11.57 -38.72
N ARG A 299 14.87 -12.64 -38.68
CA ARG A 299 16.33 -12.60 -38.87
C ARG A 299 16.73 -13.57 -39.96
N ASN A 300 17.76 -13.24 -40.73
CA ASN A 300 18.17 -14.04 -41.89
C ASN A 300 18.70 -15.44 -41.53
N HIS A 301 18.86 -15.77 -40.24
CA HIS A 301 19.19 -17.11 -39.77
C HIS A 301 17.94 -17.96 -39.45
N MET A 302 16.73 -17.42 -39.66
CA MET A 302 15.45 -18.08 -39.39
C MET A 302 14.74 -18.46 -40.70
N ASP A 303 13.82 -19.42 -40.63
CA ASP A 303 12.83 -19.66 -41.69
C ASP A 303 11.63 -18.71 -41.51
N LEU A 304 11.26 -18.01 -42.59
CA LEU A 304 10.20 -16.99 -42.55
C LEU A 304 8.83 -17.59 -42.21
N ASN A 305 8.47 -18.70 -42.84
CA ASN A 305 7.13 -19.29 -42.67
C ASN A 305 6.97 -19.89 -41.27
N GLN A 306 8.02 -20.54 -40.76
CA GLN A 306 8.03 -21.06 -39.40
C GLN A 306 7.93 -19.94 -38.36
N LEU A 307 8.63 -18.82 -38.57
CA LEU A 307 8.55 -17.68 -37.66
C LEU A 307 7.14 -17.07 -37.63
N GLU A 308 6.56 -16.78 -38.79
CA GLU A 308 5.22 -16.19 -38.90
C GLU A 308 4.18 -17.09 -38.20
N GLU A 309 4.23 -18.40 -38.46
CA GLU A 309 3.33 -19.36 -37.81
C GLU A 309 3.56 -19.46 -36.29
N ALA A 310 4.82 -19.41 -35.85
CA ALA A 310 5.16 -19.47 -34.43
C ALA A 310 4.69 -18.23 -33.65
N LYS A 311 4.70 -17.04 -34.28
CA LYS A 311 4.31 -15.77 -33.66
C LYS A 311 2.83 -15.42 -33.83
N ARG A 312 2.12 -16.09 -34.74
CA ARG A 312 0.67 -15.97 -34.90
C ARG A 312 -0.10 -16.67 -33.78
N TYR A 313 -1.13 -16.01 -33.28
CA TYR A 313 -2.12 -16.57 -32.36
C TYR A 313 -3.44 -15.78 -32.44
N PRO A 314 -4.63 -16.43 -32.46
CA PRO A 314 -4.86 -17.87 -32.64
C PRO A 314 -4.35 -18.37 -34.01
N ARG A 315 -4.11 -19.68 -34.12
CA ARG A 315 -3.67 -20.32 -35.37
C ARG A 315 -4.85 -21.00 -36.04
N GLY A 316 -4.91 -20.95 -37.37
CA GLY A 316 -5.92 -21.67 -38.15
C GLY A 316 -7.29 -21.00 -38.25
N ASP A 317 -7.48 -19.88 -37.54
CA ASP A 317 -8.64 -18.98 -37.63
C ASP A 317 -8.24 -17.64 -38.28
#